data_AF-A0A536HPE1-F1
#
_entry.id   AF-A0A536HPE1-F1
#
_cell.length_a   1.000
_cell.length_b   1.000
_cell.length_c   1.000
_cell.angle_alpha   90.00
_cell.angle_beta   90.00
_cell.angle_gamma   90.00
#
_symmetry.space_group_name_H-M   'P 1'
#
loop_
_entity.id
_entity.type
_entity.pdbx_description
1 polymer ?
#
loop_
_entity_poly.entity_id
_entity_poly.type
_entity_poly.pdbx_seq_one_letter_code
_entity_poly.pdbx_strand_id
1 'polypeptide(L)' 'MKIHGVERSLAWPVQVTRSAGEVRVRGANAFKFGDYGMAVPANRLILSVVDDVRLEIDLVAREG' A
#
# COMPACT_ATOMS: atom_id res chain seq x y z
N MET A 1 -7.52 3.91 5.45
CA MET A 1 -6.65 2.75 5.70
C MET A 1 -6.30 2.71 7.18
N LYS A 2 -6.39 1.54 7.81
CA LYS A 2 -6.07 1.35 9.23
C LYS A 2 -4.85 0.45 9.37
N ILE A 3 -3.79 0.97 9.97
CA ILE A 3 -2.56 0.23 10.27
C ILE A 3 -2.22 0.51 11.73
N HIS A 4 -1.86 -0.53 12.48
CA HIS A 4 -1.48 -0.41 13.89
C HIS A 4 -2.51 0.37 14.75
N GLY A 5 -3.80 0.12 14.52
CA GLY A 5 -4.88 0.81 15.25
C GLY A 5 -5.13 2.25 14.81
N VAL A 6 -4.20 2.89 14.10
CA VAL A 6 -4.33 4.26 13.59
C VAL A 6 -5.03 4.24 12.23
N GLU A 7 -6.07 5.07 12.09
CA GLU A 7 -6.82 5.23 10.86
C GLU A 7 -6.45 6.54 10.17
N ARG A 8 -6.15 6.46 8.87
CA ARG A 8 -5.83 7.61 8.02
C ARG A 8 -6.60 7.53 6.71
N SER A 9 -7.04 8.67 6.21
CA SER A 9 -7.54 8.78 4.84
C SER A 9 -6.35 8.83 3.89
N LEU A 10 -6.31 7.94 2.90
CA LEU A 10 -5.24 7.86 1.92
C LEU A 10 -5.86 7.74 0.53
N ALA A 11 -5.58 8.71 -0.34
CA ALA A 11 -6.06 8.70 -1.72
C ALA A 11 -5.24 7.72 -2.55
N TRP A 12 -5.88 6.79 -3.27
CA TRP A 12 -5.21 5.70 -3.98
C TRP A 12 -5.26 5.82 -5.51
N PRO A 13 -4.09 6.04 -6.10
CA PRO A 13 -3.66 5.73 -7.45
C PRO A 13 -4.19 4.49 -8.17
N VAL A 14 -5.44 4.35 -8.62
CA VAL A 14 -5.85 3.07 -9.27
C VAL A 14 -6.05 3.18 -10.78
N GLN A 15 -5.48 2.22 -11.50
CA GLN A 15 -5.79 1.90 -12.88
C GLN A 15 -6.74 0.70 -12.90
N VAL A 16 -7.87 0.86 -13.59
CA VAL A 16 -8.87 -0.19 -13.75
C VAL A 16 -8.93 -0.57 -15.22
N THR A 17 -8.80 -1.86 -15.51
CA THR A 17 -8.97 -2.43 -16.85
C THR A 17 -10.10 -3.44 -16.82
N ARG A 18 -11.08 -3.26 -17.70
CA ARG A 18 -12.21 -4.19 -17.84
C ARG A 18 -12.08 -4.95 -19.16
N SER A 19 -12.23 -6.26 -19.08
CA SER A 19 -12.28 -7.19 -20.21
C SER A 19 -13.46 -8.14 -20.01
N ALA A 20 -13.86 -8.89 -21.05
CA ALA A 20 -15.07 -9.71 -20.99
C ALA A 20 -15.03 -10.71 -19.83
N GLY A 21 -15.88 -10.49 -18.82
CA GLY A 21 -15.97 -11.31 -17.61
C GLY A 21 -14.89 -11.06 -16.55
N GLU A 22 -13.94 -10.14 -16.76
CA GLU A 22 -12.84 -9.88 -15.83
C GLU A 22 -12.57 -8.37 -15.63
N VAL A 23 -12.40 -7.96 -14.38
CA VAL A 23 -11.95 -6.64 -13.97
C VAL A 23 -10.59 -6.77 -13.30
N ARG A 24 -9.59 -6.05 -13.82
CA ARG A 24 -8.27 -5.93 -13.22
C ARG A 24 -8.08 -4.55 -12.61
N VAL A 25 -7.54 -4.49 -11.40
CA VAL A 25 -7.23 -3.24 -10.70
C VAL A 25 -5.77 -3.27 -10.28
N ARG A 26 -5.02 -2.24 -10.67
CA ARG A 26 -3.65 -2.02 -10.23
C ARG A 26 -3.53 -0.65 -9.59
N GLY A 27 -2.74 -0.56 -8.53
CA GLY A 27 -2.52 0.71 -7.87
C GLY A 27 -1.32 0.66 -6.96
N ALA A 28 -0.72 1.82 -6.74
CA ALA A 28 0.40 1.97 -5.84
C ALA A 28 0.22 3.23 -4.99
N ASN A 29 0.72 3.16 -3.76
CA ASN A 29 0.83 4.30 -2.88
C ASN A 29 2.08 4.19 -2.01
N ALA A 30 2.44 5.29 -1.37
CA ALA A 30 3.53 5.36 -0.43
C ALA A 30 3.08 6.04 0.87
N PHE A 31 3.59 5.57 2.00
CA PHE A 31 3.38 6.18 3.31
C PHE A 31 4.60 5.94 4.21
N LYS A 32 4.68 6.65 5.32
CA LYS A 32 5.76 6.52 6.30
C LYS A 32 5.35 5.68 7.49
N PHE A 33 6.31 5.09 8.20
CA PHE A 33 6.04 4.40 9.47
C PHE A 33 5.36 5.34 10.48
N GLY A 34 5.84 6.58 10.56
CA GLY A 34 5.33 7.59 11.47
C GLY A 34 3.86 8.00 11.24
N ASP A 35 3.34 7.87 10.01
CA ASP A 35 1.96 8.23 9.67
C ASP A 35 0.93 7.41 10.48
N TYR A 36 1.35 6.21 10.89
CA TYR A 36 0.57 5.23 11.63
C TYR A 36 1.12 4.98 13.04
N GLY A 37 1.96 5.88 13.56
CA GLY A 37 2.50 5.77 14.92
C GLY A 37 3.52 4.63 15.11
N MET A 38 4.09 4.11 14.02
CA MET A 38 5.11 3.08 14.07
C MET A 38 6.51 3.72 14.10
N ALA A 39 7.45 3.04 14.76
CA ALA A 39 8.86 3.39 14.68
C ALA A 39 9.49 2.76 13.44
N VAL A 40 10.42 3.48 12.80
CA VAL A 40 11.26 2.91 11.74
C VAL A 40 12.10 1.79 12.36
N PRO A 41 12.10 0.57 11.80
CA PRO A 41 12.91 -0.54 12.32
C PRO A 41 14.41 -0.19 12.32
N ALA A 42 15.09 -0.46 13.43
CA ALA A 42 16.53 -0.30 13.55
C ALA A 42 17.22 -1.65 13.77
N ASN A 43 18.26 -1.94 13.00
CA ASN A 43 19.12 -3.11 13.15
C ASN A 43 20.58 -2.65 13.07
N ARG A 44 21.43 -3.11 13.99
CA ARG A 44 22.87 -2.77 14.06
C ARG A 44 23.66 -3.13 12.79
N LEU A 45 23.13 -4.01 11.94
CA LEU A 45 23.71 -4.41 10.65
C LEU A 45 23.24 -3.56 9.46
N ILE A 46 22.23 -2.71 9.65
CA ILE A 46 21.65 -1.88 8.58
C ILE A 46 22.06 -0.42 8.80
N LEU A 47 22.78 0.17 7.84
CA LEU A 47 23.25 1.56 7.92
C LEU A 47 22.09 2.57 8.03
N SER A 48 21.03 2.38 7.23
CA SER A 48 19.83 3.21 7.25
C SER A 48 18.65 2.47 6.62
N VAL A 49 17.46 2.70 7.18
CA VAL A 49 16.19 2.31 6.56
C VAL A 49 15.55 3.56 6.00
N VAL A 50 15.19 3.52 4.71
CA VAL A 50 14.42 4.60 4.09
C VAL A 50 12.98 4.52 4.60
N ASP A 51 12.50 5.59 5.22
CA ASP A 51 11.13 5.73 5.69
C ASP A 51 10.20 6.09 4.53
N ASP A 52 10.05 5.14 3.61
CA ASP A 52 9.16 5.17 2.45
C ASP A 52 8.59 3.78 2.20
N VAL A 53 7.38 3.52 2.67
CA VAL A 53 6.69 2.24 2.56
C VAL A 53 5.81 2.28 1.33
N ARG A 54 6.27 1.64 0.25
CA ARG A 54 5.49 1.47 -0.98
C ARG A 54 4.56 0.27 -0.87
N LEU A 55 3.27 0.51 -1.04
CA LEU A 55 2.22 -0.50 -1.06
C LEU A 55 1.63 -0.58 -2.47
N GLU A 56 1.63 -1.78 -3.03
CA GLU A 56 1.09 -2.07 -4.35
C GLU A 56 -0.07 -3.06 -4.25
N ILE A 57 -1.08 -2.89 -5.11
CA ILE A 57 -2.13 -3.87 -5.35
C ILE A 57 -2.15 -4.28 -6.82
N ASP A 58 -2.38 -5.58 -7.04
CA ASP A 58 -2.80 -6.14 -8.32
C ASP A 58 -3.93 -7.12 -8.01
N LEU A 59 -5.16 -6.73 -8.38
CA LEU A 59 -6.38 -7.46 -8.09
C LEU A 59 -7.03 -7.90 -9.40
N VAL A 60 -7.63 -9.08 -9.38
CA VAL A 60 -8.45 -9.62 -10.48
C VAL A 60 -9.78 -10.08 -9.91
N ALA A 61 -10.87 -9.58 -10.47
CA ALA A 61 -12.24 -9.99 -10.15
C ALA A 61 -12.91 -10.55 -11.40
N ARG A 62 -13.67 -11.64 -11.25
CA ARG A 62 -14.41 -12.29 -12.34
C ARG A 62 -15.90 -12.26 -12.03
N GLU A 63 -16.71 -11.97 -13.04
CA GLU A 63 -18.16 -12.17 -12.95
C GLU A 63 -18.43 -13.67 -13.13
N GLY A 64 -19.06 -14.28 -12.13
CA GLY A 64 -19.44 -15.70 -12.11
C GLY A 64 -20.84 -15.95 -12.67
#